data_AF-A0A7J0FNA6-F1
#
_entry.id   AF-A0A7J0FNA6-F1
#
_cell.length_a   1.000
_cell.length_b   1.000
_cell.length_c   1.000
_cell.angle_alpha   90.00
_cell.angle_beta   90.00
_cell.angle_gamma   90.00
#
_symmetry.space_group_name_H-M   'P 1'
#
loop_
_entity.id
_entity.type
_entity.pdbx_description
1 polymer ?
#
loop_
_entity_poly.entity_id
_entity_poly.type
_entity_poly.pdbx_seq_one_letter_code
_entity_poly.pdbx_strand_id
1 'polypeptide(L)'
;MPSFRTSNFDKENNEAELRLNLDLLEKKERAEICQAAYKHQVSKYYNRIVKHRSFLPGDLVLRKVTLFTKELNAEKLGPKWEGPYKVVKVSKPGTY
;
A
#
# COMPACT_ATOMS: atom_id res chain seq x y z
N MET A 1 42.08 -9.07 36.77
CA MET A 1 41.01 -8.06 36.88
C MET A 1 39.80 -8.56 36.11
N PRO A 2 38.63 -8.76 36.76
CA PRO A 2 37.39 -9.15 36.07
C PRO A 2 36.90 -8.02 35.16
N SER A 3 36.27 -8.37 34.03
CA SER A 3 35.66 -7.38 33.13
C SER A 3 34.35 -6.83 33.71
N PHE A 4 33.94 -5.62 33.31
CA PHE A 4 32.70 -4.98 33.77
C PHE A 4 31.45 -5.84 33.47
N ARG A 5 31.45 -6.59 32.37
CA ARG A 5 30.38 -7.55 32.03
C ARG A 5 30.33 -8.72 33.00
N THR A 6 31.48 -9.19 33.45
CA THR A 6 31.58 -10.30 34.41
C THR A 6 31.21 -9.86 35.82
N SER A 7 31.55 -8.62 36.20
CA SER A 7 31.21 -8.07 37.52
C SER A 7 29.72 -7.71 37.67
N ASN A 8 29.05 -7.36 36.57
CA ASN A 8 27.62 -6.98 36.56
C ASN A 8 26.74 -8.03 35.87
N PHE A 9 27.18 -9.29 35.85
CA PHE A 9 26.42 -10.37 35.22
C PHE A 9 25.20 -10.74 36.07
N ASP A 10 24.00 -10.40 35.59
CA ASP A 10 22.74 -10.89 36.15
C ASP A 10 22.15 -11.96 35.25
N LYS A 11 22.21 -13.21 35.71
CA LYS A 11 21.75 -14.36 34.93
C LYS A 11 20.23 -14.33 34.72
N GLU A 12 19.47 -13.98 35.74
CA GLU A 12 18.00 -14.06 35.69
C GLU A 12 17.43 -13.01 34.75
N ASN A 13 17.92 -11.77 34.85
CA ASN A 13 17.50 -10.70 33.95
C ASN A 13 17.89 -11.00 32.49
N ASN A 14 19.12 -11.49 32.25
CA ASN A 14 19.57 -11.85 30.90
C ASN A 14 18.72 -12.96 30.28
N GLU A 15 18.35 -13.99 31.05
CA GLU A 15 17.45 -15.05 30.58
C GLU A 15 16.04 -14.54 30.29
N ALA A 16 15.51 -13.64 31.13
CA ALA A 16 14.21 -13.02 30.91
C ALA A 16 14.18 -12.15 29.63
N GLU A 17 15.20 -11.31 29.44
CA GLU A 17 15.35 -10.49 28.24
C GLU A 17 15.53 -11.33 26.97
N LEU A 18 16.29 -12.43 27.06
CA LEU A 18 16.46 -13.34 25.93
C LEU A 18 15.13 -13.97 25.51
N ARG A 19 14.33 -14.46 26.48
CA ARG A 19 12.99 -15.03 26.20
C ARG A 19 12.08 -13.99 25.54
N LEU A 20 12.05 -12.77 26.07
CA LEU A 20 11.25 -11.69 25.51
C LEU A 20 11.67 -11.36 24.07
N ASN A 21 12.97 -11.30 23.80
CA ASN A 21 13.47 -11.04 22.45
C ASN A 21 13.06 -12.12 21.45
N LEU A 22 13.12 -13.39 21.85
CA LEU A 22 12.67 -14.52 21.02
C LEU A 22 11.16 -14.46 20.76
N ASP A 23 10.35 -14.22 21.79
CA ASP A 23 8.90 -14.06 21.64
C ASP A 23 8.52 -12.92 20.69
N LEU A 24 9.25 -11.80 20.77
CA LEU A 24 9.04 -10.66 19.88
C LEU A 24 9.43 -11.00 18.43
N LEU A 25 10.53 -11.74 18.23
CA LEU A 25 10.96 -12.18 16.91
C LEU A 25 9.90 -13.09 16.27
N GLU A 26 9.43 -14.10 17.00
CA GLU A 26 8.38 -15.00 16.51
C GLU A 26 7.09 -14.25 16.16
N LYS A 27 6.69 -13.28 16.99
CA LYS A 27 5.49 -12.46 16.71
C LYS A 27 5.66 -11.64 15.42
N LYS A 28 6.86 -11.09 15.18
CA LYS A 28 7.15 -10.35 13.94
C LYS A 28 7.07 -11.26 12.73
N GLU A 29 7.71 -12.43 12.77
CA GLU A 29 7.67 -13.39 11.66
C GLU A 29 6.22 -13.82 11.33
N ARG A 30 5.41 -14.12 12.36
CA ARG A 30 4.00 -14.44 12.17
C ARG A 30 3.20 -13.27 11.59
N ALA A 31 3.46 -12.05 12.07
CA ALA A 31 2.81 -10.85 11.55
C ALA A 31 3.16 -10.60 10.07
N GLU A 32 4.41 -10.83 9.67
CA GLU A 32 4.86 -10.71 8.29
C GLU A 32 4.17 -11.73 7.37
N ILE A 33 4.04 -12.99 7.81
CA ILE A 33 3.30 -14.02 7.07
C ILE A 33 1.84 -13.61 6.88
N CYS A 34 1.17 -13.17 7.95
CA CYS A 34 -0.21 -12.69 7.89
C CYS A 34 -0.36 -11.50 6.95
N GLN A 35 0.56 -10.54 7.02
CA GLN A 35 0.55 -9.36 6.16
C GLN A 35 0.77 -9.72 4.70
N ALA A 36 1.68 -10.65 4.41
CA ALA A 36 1.94 -11.14 3.06
C ALA A 36 0.71 -11.86 2.48
N ALA A 37 0.09 -12.76 3.27
CA ALA A 37 -1.13 -13.46 2.88
C ALA A 37 -2.28 -12.49 2.60
N TYR A 38 -2.48 -11.49 3.46
CA TYR A 38 -3.50 -10.47 3.27
C TYR A 38 -3.26 -9.66 1.99
N LYS A 39 -2.03 -9.16 1.78
CA LYS A 39 -1.67 -8.42 0.56
C LYS A 39 -1.90 -9.26 -0.69
N HIS A 40 -1.53 -10.55 -0.65
CA HIS A 40 -1.75 -11.46 -1.77
C HIS A 40 -3.25 -11.64 -2.08
N GLN A 41 -4.08 -11.86 -1.05
CA GLN A 41 -5.52 -12.01 -1.23
C GLN A 41 -6.16 -10.76 -1.83
N VAL A 42 -5.79 -9.57 -1.33
CA VAL A 42 -6.28 -8.29 -1.86
C VAL A 42 -5.86 -8.10 -3.31
N SER A 43 -4.59 -8.37 -3.64
CA SER A 43 -4.08 -8.28 -5.03
C SER A 43 -4.82 -9.24 -5.96
N LYS A 44 -5.01 -10.49 -5.55
CA LYS A 44 -5.74 -11.50 -6.33
C LYS A 44 -7.20 -11.08 -6.58
N TYR A 45 -7.86 -10.54 -5.55
CA TYR A 45 -9.23 -10.04 -5.70
C TYR A 45 -9.28 -8.87 -6.69
N TYR A 46 -8.41 -7.88 -6.53
CA TYR A 46 -8.31 -6.72 -7.42
C TYR A 46 -8.07 -7.14 -8.87
N ASN A 47 -7.07 -7.99 -9.11
CA ASN A 47 -6.73 -8.46 -10.47
C ASN A 47 -7.85 -9.28 -11.11
N ARG A 48 -8.72 -9.92 -10.32
CA ARG A 48 -9.88 -10.66 -10.84
C ARG A 48 -11.02 -9.74 -11.29
N ILE A 49 -11.27 -8.65 -10.56
CA ILE A 49 -12.40 -7.77 -10.83
C ILE A 49 -12.07 -6.65 -11.82
N VAL A 50 -10.81 -6.20 -11.83
CA VAL A 50 -10.38 -5.11 -12.70
C VAL A 50 -10.12 -5.66 -14.10
N LYS A 51 -10.93 -5.22 -15.06
CA LYS A 51 -10.68 -5.44 -16.48
C LYS A 51 -9.76 -4.34 -16.99
N HIS A 52 -8.58 -4.72 -17.46
CA HIS A 52 -7.71 -3.80 -18.16
C HIS A 52 -8.44 -3.25 -19.40
N ARG A 53 -8.53 -1.92 -19.50
CA ARG A 53 -9.07 -1.21 -20.67
C ARG A 53 -7.95 -0.38 -21.29
N SER A 54 -7.76 -0.57 -22.59
CA SER A 54 -6.92 0.29 -23.41
C SER A 54 -7.81 1.26 -24.19
N PHE A 55 -7.45 2.54 -24.22
CA PHE A 55 -8.08 3.53 -25.09
C PHE A 55 -7.21 3.80 -26.31
N LEU A 56 -7.85 4.12 -27.43
CA LEU A 56 -7.21 4.51 -28.68
C LEU A 56 -7.43 6.00 -28.95
N PRO A 57 -6.54 6.63 -29.75
CA PRO A 57 -6.78 7.99 -30.22
C PRO A 57 -8.14 8.09 -30.92
N GLY A 58 -8.96 9.04 -30.51
CA GLY A 58 -10.33 9.21 -30.98
C GLY A 58 -11.41 8.78 -29.99
N ASP A 59 -11.08 7.91 -29.02
CA ASP A 59 -12.03 7.45 -28.00
C ASP A 59 -12.47 8.58 -27.09
N LEU A 60 -13.75 8.57 -26.72
CA LEU A 60 -14.31 9.47 -25.71
C LEU A 60 -14.23 8.84 -24.32
N VAL A 61 -13.62 9.55 -23.38
CA VAL A 61 -13.39 9.09 -22.00
C VAL A 61 -13.82 10.14 -20.99
N LEU A 62 -14.25 9.67 -19.82
CA LEU A 62 -14.49 10.52 -18.67
C LEU A 62 -13.23 10.61 -17.82
N ARG A 63 -12.85 11.80 -17.40
CA ARG A 63 -11.70 12.01 -16.51
C ARG A 63 -12.20 12.14 -15.07
N LYS A 64 -11.49 11.51 -14.13
CA LYS A 64 -11.85 11.60 -12.71
C LYS A 64 -11.53 13.00 -12.20
N VAL A 65 -12.50 13.65 -11.56
CA VAL A 65 -12.29 14.97 -10.94
C VAL A 65 -11.35 14.80 -9.75
N THR A 66 -10.24 15.54 -9.76
CA THR A 66 -9.28 15.63 -8.64
C THR A 66 -9.36 17.00 -8.00
N LEU A 67 -8.68 17.23 -6.87
CA LEU A 67 -8.68 18.54 -6.20
C LEU A 67 -8.24 19.68 -7.13
N PHE A 68 -7.36 19.41 -8.10
CA PHE A 68 -6.86 20.38 -9.06
C PHE A 68 -7.82 20.68 -10.21
N THR A 69 -8.75 19.75 -10.47
CA THR A 69 -9.68 19.81 -11.60
C THR A 69 -11.10 20.11 -11.14
N LYS A 70 -11.32 20.14 -9.82
CA LYS A 70 -12.60 20.45 -9.23
C LYS A 70 -12.89 21.93 -9.47
N GLU A 71 -14.06 22.22 -10.06
CA GLU A 71 -14.53 23.60 -10.17
C GLU A 71 -14.58 24.23 -8.78
N LEU A 72 -14.13 25.47 -8.65
CA LEU A 72 -14.07 26.21 -7.38
C LEU A 72 -15.44 26.25 -6.67
N ASN A 73 -16.52 26.19 -7.45
CA ASN A 73 -17.91 26.22 -6.97
C ASN A 73 -18.55 24.83 -6.88
N ALA A 74 -17.84 23.75 -7.22
CA ALA A 74 -18.38 22.41 -7.08
C ALA A 74 -18.45 22.07 -5.58
N GLU A 75 -19.67 22.00 -5.05
CA GLU A 75 -19.90 21.56 -3.69
C GLU A 75 -19.42 20.11 -3.47
N LYS A 76 -19.52 19.63 -2.23
CA LYS A 76 -19.20 18.26 -1.83
C LYS A 76 -19.94 17.18 -2.65
N LEU A 77 -21.02 17.55 -3.34
CA LEU A 77 -21.87 16.69 -4.16
C LEU A 77 -21.69 16.87 -5.68
N GLY A 78 -20.68 17.61 -6.12
CA GLY A 78 -20.36 17.73 -7.54
C GLY A 78 -20.07 16.38 -8.21
N PRO A 79 -20.18 16.29 -9.55
CA PRO A 79 -19.92 15.07 -10.29
C PRO A 79 -18.47 14.59 -10.05
N LYS A 80 -18.30 13.28 -9.86
CA LYS A 80 -16.98 12.66 -9.64
C LYS A 80 -16.14 12.53 -10.92
N TRP A 81 -16.79 12.73 -12.07
CA TRP A 81 -16.23 12.56 -13.40
C TRP A 81 -16.59 13.79 -14.24
N GLU A 82 -15.67 14.20 -15.10
CA GLU A 82 -15.81 15.34 -16.01
C GLU A 82 -15.55 14.92 -17.46
N GLY A 83 -16.01 15.77 -18.39
CA GLY A 83 -15.89 15.53 -19.81
C GLY A 83 -17.07 14.73 -20.39
N PRO A 84 -17.11 14.60 -21.71
CA PRO A 84 -16.22 13.65 -22.40
C PRO A 84 -14.98 14.30 -23.02
N TYR A 85 -13.82 13.67 -22.80
CA TYR A 85 -12.54 14.03 -23.43
C TYR A 85 -12.25 13.07 -24.57
N LYS A 86 -11.68 13.58 -25.66
CA LYS A 86 -11.14 12.74 -26.74
C LYS A 86 -9.68 12.41 -26.46
N VAL A 87 -9.33 11.13 -26.47
CA VAL A 87 -7.92 10.70 -26.42
C VAL A 87 -7.22 11.17 -27.70
N VAL A 88 -6.14 11.93 -27.56
CA VAL A 88 -5.38 12.45 -28.72
C VAL A 88 -4.19 11.57 -29.04
N LYS A 89 -3.50 11.05 -28.02
CA LYS A 89 -2.30 10.23 -28.20
C LYS A 89 -2.10 9.30 -27.01
N VAL A 90 -1.80 8.04 -27.31
CA VAL A 90 -1.36 7.08 -26.28
C VAL A 90 0.17 7.17 -26.15
N SER A 91 0.66 7.52 -24.96
CA SER A 91 2.10 7.55 -24.70
C SER A 91 2.60 6.19 -24.21
N LYS A 92 1.89 5.60 -23.25
CA LYS A 92 2.14 4.27 -22.67
C LYS A 92 0.80 3.64 -22.29
N PRO A 93 0.70 2.31 -22.16
CA PRO A 93 -0.51 1.69 -21.61
C PRO A 93 -0.87 2.32 -20.25
N GLY A 94 -2.05 2.93 -20.16
CA GLY A 94 -2.50 3.67 -18.97
C GLY A 94 -2.22 5.18 -18.96
N THR A 95 -1.58 5.73 -19.99
CA THR A 95 -1.34 7.17 -20.17
C THR A 95 -1.78 7.60 -21.57
N TYR A 96 -2.86 8.38 -21.61
CA TYR A 96 -3.65 8.75 -22.80
C TYR A 96 -3.79 10.26 -22.94
#